data_AF-A0A1M7ACT9-F1
#
_entry.id   AF-A0A1M7ACT9-F1
#
_cell.length_a   1.000
_cell.length_b   1.000
_cell.length_c   1.000
_cell.angle_alpha   90.00
_cell.angle_beta   90.00
_cell.angle_gamma   90.00
#
_symmetry.space_group_name_H-M   'P 1'
#
loop_
_entity.id
_entity.type
_entity.pdbx_description
1 polymer ?
#
loop_
_entity_poly.entity_id
_entity_poly.type
_entity_poly.pdbx_seq_one_letter_code
_entity_poly.pdbx_strand_id
1 'polypeptide(L)'
;MYEVYIQALISGLLIGGVYALVAVGLTLIFGVMDIINFAHGEFLMFGMYSAFFASALLAIDPYFIIPIALPVFFAVGWLVHGTLIRPVVGKSHAIQILLTLGLSLFMQALAQFLFSADFQSLQLDYGSSTFELFGTRVSYTKLAAFVISVGMCGALWAFLQGTDTGKALRACAEEHEGAQAVGIDLNRMYKVAFGLGIACVAIAGIAMRPFFYVAPLVGPKFTLVAFVIVVLGGLAKFRGLLPAPLSWVS
;
A
#
# COMPACT_ATOMS: atom_id res chain seq x y z
N MET A 1 23.17 5.01 -26.96
CA MET A 1 23.61 4.95 -25.54
C MET A 1 22.75 5.84 -24.64
N TYR A 2 22.47 7.10 -25.02
CA TYR A 2 21.58 7.99 -24.26
C TYR A 2 20.13 7.45 -24.10
N GLU A 3 19.60 6.78 -25.13
CA GLU A 3 18.25 6.18 -25.10
C GLU A 3 18.06 5.16 -23.98
N VAL A 4 19.10 4.38 -23.65
CA VAL A 4 19.05 3.38 -22.57
C VAL A 4 18.88 4.06 -21.20
N TYR A 5 19.59 5.18 -20.99
CA TYR A 5 19.45 5.96 -19.75
C TYR A 5 18.07 6.63 -19.65
N ILE A 6 17.57 7.21 -20.75
CA ILE A 6 16.24 7.84 -20.78
C ILE A 6 15.16 6.78 -20.53
N GLN A 7 15.25 5.61 -21.18
CA GLN A 7 14.31 4.51 -20.98
C GLN A 7 14.34 3.98 -19.53
N ALA A 8 15.53 3.90 -18.93
CA ALA A 8 15.68 3.50 -17.53
C ALA A 8 15.06 4.53 -16.57
N LEU A 9 15.26 5.83 -16.83
CA LEU A 9 14.64 6.91 -16.05
C LEU A 9 13.12 6.89 -16.16
N ILE A 10 12.57 6.76 -17.37
CA ILE A 10 11.12 6.68 -17.58
C ILE A 10 10.55 5.43 -16.89
N SER A 11 11.15 4.26 -17.13
CA SER A 11 10.69 3.01 -16.50
C SER A 11 10.78 3.07 -14.98
N GLY A 12 11.86 3.66 -14.45
CA GLY A 12 12.06 3.86 -13.02
C GLY A 12 11.03 4.80 -12.41
N LEU A 13 10.70 5.90 -13.09
CA LEU A 13 9.66 6.84 -12.66
C LEU A 13 8.28 6.17 -12.61
N LEU A 14 7.92 5.41 -13.65
CA LEU A 14 6.62 4.75 -13.74
C LEU A 14 6.45 3.70 -12.62
N ILE A 15 7.46 2.85 -12.41
CA ILE A 15 7.44 1.85 -11.33
C ILE A 15 7.53 2.54 -9.97
N GLY A 16 8.32 3.60 -9.85
CA GLY A 16 8.47 4.39 -8.64
C GLY A 16 7.17 5.00 -8.15
N GLY A 17 6.29 5.45 -9.05
CA GLY A 17 4.95 5.94 -8.68
C GLY A 17 4.06 4.85 -8.08
N VAL A 18 4.15 3.62 -8.56
CA VAL A 18 3.45 2.47 -7.95
C VAL A 18 4.01 2.19 -6.56
N TYR A 19 5.33 2.15 -6.42
CA TYR A 19 5.98 1.93 -5.13
C TYR A 19 5.69 3.06 -4.13
N ALA A 20 5.51 4.29 -4.60
CA ALA A 20 5.05 5.39 -3.77
C ALA A 20 3.66 5.12 -3.19
N LEU A 21 2.70 4.60 -3.97
CA LEU A 21 1.38 4.23 -3.44
C LEU A 21 1.48 3.08 -2.41
N VAL A 22 2.33 2.08 -2.67
CA VAL A 22 2.61 1.00 -1.70
C VAL A 22 3.15 1.59 -0.39
N ALA A 23 4.10 2.51 -0.46
CA ALA A 23 4.72 3.14 0.70
C ALA A 23 3.74 4.06 1.45
N VAL A 24 2.96 4.87 0.75
CA VAL A 24 1.96 5.78 1.34
C VAL A 24 0.95 5.02 2.21
N GLY A 25 0.51 3.83 1.78
CA GLY A 25 -0.36 2.99 2.60
C GLY A 25 0.30 2.57 3.92
N LEU A 26 1.58 2.21 3.89
CA LEU A 26 2.34 1.86 5.09
C LEU A 26 2.61 3.09 5.97
N THR A 27 2.94 4.25 5.37
CA THR A 27 3.14 5.51 6.08
C THR A 27 1.89 5.94 6.84
N LEU A 28 0.70 5.79 6.25
CA LEU A 28 -0.56 6.14 6.94
C LEU A 28 -0.80 5.24 8.16
N ILE A 29 -0.57 3.93 8.01
CA ILE A 29 -0.72 2.96 9.10
C ILE A 29 0.28 3.28 10.22
N PHE A 30 1.55 3.40 9.87
CA PHE A 30 2.61 3.66 10.84
C PHE A 30 2.44 5.02 11.50
N GLY A 31 2.21 6.08 10.72
CA GLY A 31 2.12 7.44 11.22
C GLY A 31 0.97 7.67 12.21
N VAL A 32 -0.13 6.92 12.10
CA VAL A 32 -1.28 7.06 12.99
C VAL A 32 -1.23 6.13 14.20
N MET A 33 -0.64 4.94 14.08
CA MET A 33 -0.71 3.90 15.12
C MET A 33 0.63 3.54 15.76
N ASP A 34 1.74 3.95 15.16
CA ASP A 34 3.11 3.54 15.51
C ASP A 34 3.28 2.00 15.48
N ILE A 35 2.67 1.35 14.48
CA ILE A 35 2.73 -0.10 14.27
C ILE A 35 3.34 -0.41 12.91
N ILE A 36 4.40 -1.22 12.91
CA ILE A 36 5.02 -1.72 11.68
C ILE A 36 4.23 -2.96 11.21
N ASN A 37 3.52 -2.82 10.08
CA ASN A 37 2.74 -3.91 9.51
C ASN A 37 3.59 -4.78 8.55
N PHE A 38 4.15 -5.88 9.05
CA PHE A 38 4.89 -6.82 8.20
C PHE A 38 4.01 -7.61 7.20
N ALA A 39 2.68 -7.63 7.40
CA ALA A 39 1.74 -8.23 6.46
C ALA A 39 1.32 -7.27 5.33
N HIS A 40 1.84 -6.05 5.28
CA HIS A 40 1.44 -5.01 4.31
C HIS A 40 1.47 -5.48 2.85
N GLY A 41 2.56 -6.11 2.43
CA GLY A 41 2.72 -6.66 1.09
C GLY A 41 1.83 -7.87 0.80
N GLU A 42 1.30 -8.57 1.82
CA GLU A 42 0.33 -9.64 1.56
C GLU A 42 -1.01 -9.07 1.09
N PHE A 43 -1.41 -7.90 1.58
CA PHE A 43 -2.60 -7.22 1.05
C PHE A 43 -2.39 -6.76 -0.39
N LEU A 44 -1.16 -6.38 -0.76
CA LEU A 44 -0.78 -6.16 -2.15
C LEU A 44 -1.01 -7.42 -2.99
N MET A 45 -0.52 -8.55 -2.50
CA MET A 45 -0.66 -9.86 -3.16
C MET A 45 -2.14 -10.22 -3.37
N PHE A 46 -3.00 -10.06 -2.36
CA PHE A 46 -4.43 -10.30 -2.54
C PHE A 46 -5.07 -9.32 -3.52
N GLY A 47 -4.60 -8.06 -3.57
CA GLY A 47 -4.96 -7.11 -4.62
C GLY A 47 -4.62 -7.63 -6.02
N MET A 48 -3.41 -8.16 -6.20
CA MET A 48 -2.97 -8.79 -7.46
C MET A 48 -3.83 -10.02 -7.83
N TYR A 49 -4.19 -10.85 -6.85
CA TYR A 49 -5.10 -11.98 -7.09
C TYR A 49 -6.51 -11.52 -7.47
N SER A 50 -7.05 -10.47 -6.84
CA SER A 50 -8.37 -9.95 -7.22
C SER A 50 -8.41 -9.47 -8.67
N ALA A 51 -7.35 -8.79 -9.12
CA ALA A 51 -7.17 -8.38 -10.51
C ALA A 51 -7.04 -9.58 -11.47
N PHE A 52 -6.32 -10.62 -11.05
CA PHE A 52 -6.20 -11.86 -11.81
C PHE A 52 -7.56 -12.54 -11.99
N PHE A 53 -8.33 -12.75 -10.91
CA PHE A 53 -9.62 -13.41 -10.99
C PHE A 53 -10.68 -12.59 -11.72
N ALA A 54 -10.65 -11.26 -11.60
CA ALA A 54 -11.51 -10.39 -12.41
C ALA A 54 -11.29 -10.63 -13.91
N SER A 55 -10.03 -10.77 -14.33
CA SER A 55 -9.72 -11.05 -15.73
C SER A 55 -9.97 -12.50 -16.13
N ALA A 56 -9.54 -13.47 -15.31
CA ALA A 56 -9.62 -14.89 -15.63
C ALA A 56 -11.06 -15.46 -15.57
N LEU A 57 -11.89 -15.02 -14.61
CA LEU A 57 -13.24 -15.57 -14.40
C LEU A 57 -14.34 -14.70 -14.99
N LEU A 58 -14.19 -13.37 -14.93
CA LEU A 58 -15.24 -12.44 -15.37
C LEU A 58 -14.97 -11.87 -16.77
N ALA A 59 -13.79 -12.13 -17.36
CA ALA A 59 -13.34 -11.52 -18.61
C ALA A 59 -13.39 -9.97 -18.57
N ILE A 60 -13.23 -9.40 -17.39
CA ILE A 60 -13.22 -7.94 -17.17
C ILE A 60 -11.76 -7.47 -17.15
N ASP A 61 -11.51 -6.29 -17.70
CA ASP A 61 -10.21 -5.65 -17.57
C ASP A 61 -9.79 -5.50 -16.10
N PRO A 62 -8.55 -5.87 -15.71
CA PRO A 62 -8.08 -5.80 -14.33
C PRO A 62 -8.30 -4.45 -13.66
N TYR A 63 -8.27 -3.34 -14.40
CA TYR A 63 -8.43 -2.01 -13.82
C TYR A 63 -9.88 -1.69 -13.43
N PHE A 64 -10.88 -2.33 -14.05
CA PHE A 64 -12.30 -2.08 -13.73
C PHE A 64 -12.73 -2.66 -12.39
N ILE A 65 -11.93 -3.52 -11.76
CA ILE A 65 -12.24 -4.02 -10.41
C ILE A 65 -11.97 -2.96 -9.32
N ILE A 66 -11.21 -1.89 -9.61
CA ILE A 66 -10.76 -0.90 -8.63
C ILE A 66 -11.92 -0.28 -7.82
N PRO A 67 -13.06 0.15 -8.42
CA PRO A 67 -14.17 0.73 -7.66
C PRO A 67 -14.81 -0.23 -6.65
N ILE A 68 -14.74 -1.54 -6.90
CA ILE A 68 -15.25 -2.58 -6.00
C ILE A 68 -14.16 -2.99 -4.99
N ALA A 69 -12.91 -3.10 -5.46
CA ALA A 69 -11.78 -3.48 -4.62
C ALA A 69 -11.52 -2.46 -3.51
N LEU A 70 -11.63 -1.16 -3.80
CA LEU A 70 -11.39 -0.10 -2.82
C LEU A 70 -12.24 -0.27 -1.52
N PRO A 71 -13.58 -0.34 -1.57
CA PRO A 71 -14.38 -0.56 -0.37
C PRO A 71 -14.18 -1.95 0.25
N VAL A 72 -13.92 -2.99 -0.55
CA VAL A 72 -13.68 -4.35 -0.05
C VAL A 72 -12.38 -4.41 0.76
N PHE A 73 -11.26 -3.93 0.21
CA PHE A 73 -9.98 -3.92 0.91
C PHE A 73 -9.97 -2.94 2.09
N PHE A 74 -10.71 -1.83 2.00
CA PHE A 74 -10.95 -0.96 3.15
C PHE A 74 -11.67 -1.72 4.28
N ALA A 75 -12.74 -2.45 3.97
CA ALA A 75 -13.47 -3.24 4.94
C ALA A 75 -12.63 -4.38 5.53
N VAL A 76 -11.82 -5.05 4.70
CA VAL A 76 -10.85 -6.06 5.16
C VAL A 76 -9.85 -5.45 6.13
N GLY A 77 -9.25 -4.31 5.79
CA GLY A 77 -8.33 -3.62 6.69
C GLY A 77 -9.00 -3.19 8.00
N TRP A 78 -10.20 -2.62 7.91
CA TRP A 78 -11.01 -2.25 9.07
C TRP A 78 -11.27 -3.45 10.01
N LEU A 79 -11.61 -4.60 9.43
CA LEU A 79 -11.89 -5.84 10.16
C LEU A 79 -10.61 -6.39 10.80
N VAL A 80 -9.52 -6.52 10.03
CA VAL A 80 -8.22 -6.99 10.51
C VAL A 80 -7.73 -6.12 11.66
N HIS A 81 -7.86 -4.80 11.55
CA HIS A 81 -7.52 -3.92 12.66
C HIS A 81 -8.40 -4.19 13.87
N GLY A 82 -9.73 -4.25 13.69
CA GLY A 82 -10.69 -4.44 14.77
C GLY A 82 -10.54 -5.76 15.54
N THR A 83 -10.09 -6.83 14.87
CA THR A 83 -9.98 -8.18 15.44
C THR A 83 -8.57 -8.55 15.85
N LEU A 84 -7.58 -8.34 14.98
CA LEU A 84 -6.21 -8.82 15.16
C LEU A 84 -5.27 -7.75 15.72
N ILE A 85 -5.32 -6.53 15.18
CA ILE A 85 -4.34 -5.48 15.55
C ILE A 85 -4.73 -4.80 16.86
N ARG A 86 -6.00 -4.51 17.09
CA ARG A 86 -6.49 -3.78 18.28
C ARG A 86 -5.94 -4.32 19.62
N PRO A 87 -5.87 -5.65 19.87
CA PRO A 87 -5.35 -6.18 21.14
C PRO A 87 -3.86 -5.90 21.40
N VAL A 88 -3.07 -5.66 20.35
CA VAL A 88 -1.61 -5.42 20.47
C VAL A 88 -1.24 -3.94 20.42
N VAL A 89 -2.19 -3.05 20.18
CA VAL A 89 -1.98 -1.59 20.26
C VAL A 89 -1.52 -1.24 21.68
N GLY A 90 -0.40 -0.53 21.79
CA GLY A 90 0.21 -0.15 23.08
C GLY A 90 1.01 -1.27 23.78
N LYS A 91 1.13 -2.46 23.16
CA LYS A 91 2.07 -3.51 23.59
C LYS A 91 3.46 -3.25 22.99
N SER A 92 4.47 -3.98 23.46
CA SER A 92 5.85 -3.85 22.95
C SER A 92 5.92 -4.10 21.44
N HIS A 93 6.84 -3.41 20.76
CA HIS A 93 7.08 -3.57 19.32
C HIS A 93 7.30 -5.02 18.92
N ALA A 94 7.97 -5.82 19.75
CA ALA A 94 8.18 -7.25 19.48
C ALA A 94 6.85 -8.04 19.34
N ILE A 95 5.84 -7.74 20.17
CA ILE A 95 4.52 -8.38 20.10
C ILE A 95 3.79 -7.99 18.80
N GLN A 96 3.87 -6.71 18.43
CA GLN A 96 3.27 -6.21 17.19
C GLN A 96 3.91 -6.83 15.95
N ILE A 97 5.23 -6.95 15.94
CA ILE A 97 6.01 -7.61 14.88
C ILE A 97 5.62 -9.09 14.81
N LEU A 98 5.59 -9.80 15.94
CA LEU A 98 5.22 -11.21 15.99
C LEU A 98 3.81 -11.45 15.43
N LEU A 99 2.84 -10.60 15.80
CA LEU A 99 1.49 -10.68 15.28
C LEU A 99 1.45 -10.47 13.76
N THR A 100 2.08 -9.39 13.27
CA THR A 100 2.01 -9.03 11.85
C THR A 100 2.80 -9.99 10.96
N LEU A 101 3.91 -10.55 11.45
CA LEU A 101 4.60 -11.66 10.80
C LEU A 101 3.76 -12.94 10.81
N GLY A 102 3.11 -13.27 11.93
CA GLY A 102 2.20 -14.40 12.01
C GLY A 102 1.02 -14.27 11.02
N LEU A 103 0.45 -13.07 10.92
CA LEU A 103 -0.56 -12.74 9.92
C LEU A 103 -0.01 -12.87 8.49
N SER A 104 1.21 -12.42 8.23
CA SER A 104 1.86 -12.56 6.92
C SER A 104 2.00 -14.03 6.52
N LEU A 105 2.51 -14.89 7.41
CA LEU A 105 2.64 -16.33 7.17
C LEU A 105 1.28 -17.00 6.95
N PHE A 106 0.27 -16.63 7.75
CA PHE A 106 -1.10 -17.13 7.57
C PHE A 106 -1.67 -16.73 6.21
N MET A 107 -1.49 -15.48 5.79
CA MET A 107 -1.95 -14.98 4.50
C MET A 107 -1.25 -15.64 3.31
N GLN A 108 0.06 -15.91 3.42
CA GLN A 108 0.81 -16.67 2.42
C GLN A 108 0.29 -18.11 2.30
N ALA A 109 0.12 -18.80 3.43
CA ALA A 109 -0.41 -20.16 3.46
C ALA A 109 -1.85 -20.22 2.91
N LEU A 110 -2.68 -19.22 3.25
CA LEU A 110 -4.02 -19.09 2.71
C LEU A 110 -4.01 -18.87 1.19
N ALA A 111 -3.11 -18.02 0.68
CA ALA A 111 -2.96 -17.81 -0.76
C ALA A 111 -2.49 -19.08 -1.48
N GLN A 112 -1.54 -19.84 -0.92
CA GLN A 112 -1.10 -21.12 -1.45
C GLN A 112 -2.23 -22.15 -1.49
N PHE A 113 -3.03 -22.22 -0.43
CA PHE A 113 -4.18 -23.12 -0.33
C PHE A 113 -5.27 -22.77 -1.34
N LEU A 114 -5.58 -21.48 -1.51
CA LEU A 114 -6.65 -21.04 -2.41
C LEU A 114 -6.25 -21.03 -3.89
N PHE A 115 -4.99 -20.71 -4.22
CA PHE A 115 -4.59 -20.32 -5.57
C PHE A 115 -3.47 -21.18 -6.19
N SER A 116 -3.08 -22.28 -5.53
CA SER A 116 -1.90 -23.08 -5.86
C SER A 116 -0.58 -22.30 -5.71
N ALA A 117 0.54 -23.01 -5.70
CA ALA A 117 1.88 -22.43 -5.58
C ALA A 117 2.42 -21.82 -6.89
N ASP A 118 1.67 -21.96 -7.99
CA ASP A 118 2.14 -21.62 -9.32
C ASP A 118 2.15 -20.11 -9.60
N PHE A 119 3.11 -19.69 -10.43
CA PHE A 119 3.15 -18.33 -10.94
C PHE A 119 2.01 -18.12 -11.92
N GLN A 120 1.06 -17.28 -11.56
CA GLN A 120 -0.02 -16.90 -12.45
C GLN A 120 0.43 -15.68 -13.25
N SER A 121 0.57 -15.83 -14.56
CA SER A 121 0.77 -14.72 -15.49
C SER A 121 -0.56 -14.39 -16.18
N LEU A 122 -0.78 -13.11 -16.47
CA LEU A 122 -1.98 -12.67 -17.17
C LEU A 122 -1.54 -12.23 -18.57
N GLN A 123 -2.10 -12.88 -19.60
CA GLN A 123 -1.91 -12.44 -20.98
C GLN A 123 -3.08 -11.54 -21.36
N LEU A 124 -2.81 -10.24 -21.44
CA LEU A 124 -3.73 -9.24 -21.97
C LEU A 124 -3.28 -8.88 -23.39
N ASP A 125 -4.23 -8.62 -24.29
CA ASP A 125 -3.94 -8.22 -25.68
C ASP A 125 -3.05 -6.99 -25.75
N TYR A 126 -3.20 -6.07 -24.80
CA TYR A 126 -2.38 -4.87 -24.66
C TYR A 126 -1.24 -5.01 -23.64
N GLY A 127 -1.08 -6.17 -23.00
CA GLY A 127 -0.09 -6.38 -21.94
C GLY A 127 1.36 -6.16 -22.39
N SER A 128 1.64 -6.47 -23.66
CA SER A 128 2.92 -6.22 -24.34
C SER A 128 2.92 -4.97 -25.22
N SER A 129 1.81 -4.21 -25.23
CA SER A 129 1.72 -2.99 -26.04
C SER A 129 2.65 -1.91 -25.50
N THR A 130 3.43 -1.34 -26.41
CA THR A 130 4.36 -0.24 -26.13
C THR A 130 4.14 0.84 -27.17
N PHE A 131 4.22 2.09 -26.74
CA PHE A 131 4.24 3.24 -27.65
C PHE A 131 5.61 3.92 -27.59
N GLU A 132 5.98 4.58 -28.68
CA GLU A 132 7.24 5.31 -28.77
C GLU A 132 7.04 6.74 -28.27
N LEU A 133 7.83 7.13 -27.28
CA LEU A 133 7.88 8.49 -26.74
C LEU A 133 9.34 8.92 -26.66
N PHE A 134 9.71 10.02 -27.32
CA PHE A 134 11.09 10.51 -27.39
C PHE A 134 12.12 9.44 -27.83
N GLY A 135 11.76 8.56 -28.76
CA GLY A 135 12.63 7.46 -29.22
C GLY A 135 12.75 6.28 -28.23
N THR A 136 12.00 6.28 -27.14
CA THR A 136 11.98 5.21 -26.13
C THR A 136 10.65 4.47 -26.10
N ARG A 137 10.68 3.16 -25.87
CA ARG A 137 9.47 2.33 -25.78
C ARG A 137 8.90 2.38 -24.36
N VAL A 138 7.71 2.94 -24.22
CA VAL A 138 6.97 3.03 -22.96
C VAL A 138 5.84 2.02 -22.97
N SER A 139 5.78 1.19 -21.92
CA SER A 139 4.73 0.17 -21.75
C SER A 139 3.43 0.83 -21.27
N TYR A 140 2.33 0.52 -21.96
CA TYR A 140 1.00 1.05 -21.63
C TYR A 140 0.57 0.66 -20.21
N THR A 141 0.79 -0.59 -19.81
CA THR A 141 0.43 -1.11 -18.49
C THR A 141 1.19 -0.43 -17.36
N LYS A 142 2.48 -0.11 -17.55
CA LYS A 142 3.27 0.66 -16.58
C LYS A 142 2.79 2.10 -16.46
N LEU A 143 2.43 2.73 -17.58
CA LEU A 143 1.90 4.09 -17.58
C LEU A 143 0.53 4.14 -16.90
N ALA A 144 -0.38 3.23 -17.23
CA ALA A 144 -1.70 3.13 -16.60
C ALA A 144 -1.56 2.94 -15.07
N ALA A 145 -0.67 2.04 -14.64
CA ALA A 145 -0.43 1.82 -13.22
C ALA A 145 0.16 3.04 -12.51
N PHE A 146 1.07 3.77 -13.16
CA PHE A 146 1.58 5.04 -12.65
C PHE A 146 0.46 6.06 -12.47
N VAL A 147 -0.38 6.26 -13.49
CA VAL A 147 -1.51 7.20 -13.45
C VAL A 147 -2.50 6.84 -12.35
N ILE A 148 -2.86 5.56 -12.22
CA ILE A 148 -3.73 5.07 -11.15
C ILE A 148 -3.08 5.34 -9.78
N SER A 149 -1.77 5.07 -9.65
CA SER A 149 -1.06 5.24 -8.37
C SER A 149 -0.97 6.70 -7.95
N VAL A 150 -0.59 7.59 -8.86
CA VAL A 150 -0.57 9.04 -8.63
C VAL A 150 -1.97 9.56 -8.34
N GLY A 151 -2.98 9.12 -9.09
CA GLY A 151 -4.37 9.47 -8.86
C GLY A 151 -4.86 9.07 -7.47
N MET A 152 -4.53 7.85 -7.02
CA MET A 152 -4.87 7.38 -5.68
C MET A 152 -4.12 8.11 -4.57
N CYS A 153 -2.82 8.40 -4.76
CA CYS A 153 -2.07 9.24 -3.83
C CYS A 153 -2.70 10.63 -3.72
N GLY A 154 -3.07 11.24 -4.85
CA GLY A 154 -3.76 12.52 -4.90
C GLY A 154 -5.14 12.48 -4.23
N ALA A 155 -5.91 11.41 -4.45
CA ALA A 155 -7.20 11.20 -3.81
C ALA A 155 -7.08 11.06 -2.29
N LEU A 156 -6.11 10.27 -1.81
CA LEU A 156 -5.84 10.15 -0.38
C LEU A 156 -5.37 11.48 0.22
N TRP A 157 -4.48 12.20 -0.46
CA TRP A 157 -4.01 13.52 -0.03
C TRP A 157 -5.15 14.54 0.05
N ALA A 158 -6.05 14.56 -0.93
CA ALA A 158 -7.25 15.39 -0.93
C ALA A 158 -8.21 14.99 0.21
N PHE A 159 -8.39 13.69 0.45
CA PHE A 159 -9.20 13.18 1.57
C PHE A 159 -8.62 13.62 2.92
N LEU A 160 -7.31 13.49 3.12
CA LEU A 160 -6.62 13.82 4.37
C LEU A 160 -6.66 15.32 4.70
N GLN A 161 -6.75 16.20 3.71
CA GLN A 161 -6.86 17.65 3.92
C GLN A 161 -8.30 18.17 3.92
N GLY A 162 -9.13 17.62 3.04
CA GLY A 162 -10.47 18.15 2.76
C GLY A 162 -11.55 17.64 3.71
N THR A 163 -11.36 16.48 4.36
CA THR A 163 -12.39 15.87 5.19
C THR A 163 -12.10 15.98 6.68
N ASP A 164 -13.15 16.03 7.51
CA ASP A 164 -12.99 16.08 8.97
C ASP A 164 -12.39 14.77 9.53
N THR A 165 -12.67 13.64 8.87
CA THR A 165 -11.99 12.36 9.19
C THR A 165 -10.50 12.43 8.86
N GLY A 166 -10.14 13.06 7.75
CA GLY A 166 -8.74 13.30 7.36
C GLY A 166 -8.00 14.20 8.35
N LYS A 167 -8.63 15.30 8.77
CA LYS A 167 -8.08 16.19 9.81
C LYS A 167 -7.90 15.46 11.14
N ALA A 168 -8.87 14.63 11.53
CA ALA A 168 -8.77 13.83 12.75
C ALA A 168 -7.64 12.79 12.67
N LEU A 169 -7.46 12.10 11.53
CA LEU A 169 -6.33 11.19 11.30
C LEU A 169 -4.98 11.90 11.43
N ARG A 170 -4.85 13.10 10.86
CA ARG A 170 -3.64 13.90 10.97
C ARG A 170 -3.37 14.35 12.41
N ALA A 171 -4.42 14.80 13.12
CA ALA A 171 -4.29 15.14 14.54
C ALA A 171 -3.83 13.94 15.37
N CYS A 172 -4.35 12.74 15.10
CA CYS A 172 -3.88 11.51 15.72
C CYS A 172 -2.41 11.22 15.40
N ALA A 173 -1.96 11.41 14.16
CA ALA A 173 -0.57 11.15 13.78
C ALA A 173 0.44 12.12 14.43
N GLU A 174 0.02 13.36 14.70
CA GLU A 174 0.84 14.36 15.38
C GLU A 174 0.94 14.07 16.87
N GLU A 175 -0.20 14.03 17.58
CA GLU A 175 -0.22 13.85 19.03
C GLU A 175 -1.46 13.08 19.49
N HIS A 176 -1.24 11.86 19.96
CA HIS A 176 -2.29 10.92 20.34
C HIS A 176 -3.09 11.44 21.54
N GLU A 177 -2.40 11.96 22.58
CA GLU A 177 -3.03 12.47 23.80
C GLU A 177 -3.81 13.76 23.51
N GLY A 178 -3.24 14.64 22.68
CA GLY A 178 -3.86 15.88 22.25
C GLY A 178 -5.14 15.66 21.43
N ALA A 179 -5.12 14.67 20.52
CA ALA A 179 -6.30 14.28 19.76
C ALA A 179 -7.44 13.75 20.66
N GLN A 180 -7.11 12.95 21.68
CA GLN A 180 -8.09 12.46 22.65
C GLN A 180 -8.68 13.58 23.51
N ALA A 181 -7.87 14.57 23.90
CA ALA A 181 -8.32 15.69 24.73
C ALA A 181 -9.43 16.54 24.07
N VAL A 182 -9.45 16.59 22.73
CA VAL A 182 -10.49 17.28 21.95
C VAL A 182 -11.62 16.36 21.49
N GLY A 183 -11.67 15.12 21.99
CA GLY A 183 -12.76 14.17 21.77
C GLY A 183 -12.64 13.29 20.52
N ILE A 184 -11.46 13.16 19.91
CA ILE A 184 -11.25 12.26 18.77
C ILE A 184 -11.16 10.81 19.27
N ASP A 185 -12.01 9.93 18.74
CA ASP A 185 -11.96 8.50 19.01
C ASP A 185 -10.79 7.83 18.25
N LEU A 186 -9.68 7.60 18.96
CA LEU A 186 -8.50 6.92 18.39
C LEU A 186 -8.83 5.55 17.82
N ASN A 187 -9.69 4.76 18.47
CA ASN A 187 -9.99 3.40 18.01
C ASN A 187 -10.72 3.43 16.67
N ARG A 188 -11.59 4.43 16.45
CA ARG A 188 -12.19 4.67 15.14
C ARG A 188 -11.14 5.13 14.12
N MET A 189 -10.27 6.06 14.48
CA MET A 189 -9.24 6.57 13.57
C MET A 189 -8.24 5.49 13.17
N TYR A 190 -7.85 4.60 14.08
CA TYR A 190 -6.96 3.48 13.79
C TYR A 190 -7.58 2.49 12.79
N LYS A 191 -8.87 2.18 12.91
CA LYS A 191 -9.58 1.35 11.92
C LYS A 191 -9.65 2.02 10.55
N VAL A 192 -9.90 3.33 10.50
CA VAL A 192 -9.90 4.10 9.25
C VAL A 192 -8.51 4.10 8.62
N ALA A 193 -7.46 4.40 9.40
CA ALA A 193 -6.08 4.45 8.94
C ALA A 193 -5.63 3.11 8.36
N PHE A 194 -5.90 2.02 9.08
CA PHE A 194 -5.59 0.67 8.61
C PHE A 194 -6.40 0.31 7.37
N GLY A 195 -7.71 0.59 7.35
CA GLY A 195 -8.55 0.37 6.17
C GLY A 195 -8.04 1.10 4.93
N LEU A 196 -7.75 2.40 5.04
CA LEU A 196 -7.22 3.21 3.94
C LEU A 196 -5.84 2.71 3.49
N GLY A 197 -4.94 2.40 4.42
CA GLY A 197 -3.62 1.88 4.10
C GLY A 197 -3.67 0.56 3.34
N ILE A 198 -4.55 -0.36 3.77
CA ILE A 198 -4.79 -1.64 3.10
C ILE A 198 -5.44 -1.44 1.72
N ALA A 199 -6.40 -0.53 1.60
CA ALA A 199 -7.00 -0.21 0.30
C ALA A 199 -5.97 0.34 -0.70
N CYS A 200 -5.12 1.28 -0.28
CA CYS A 200 -4.07 1.85 -1.12
C CYS A 200 -3.09 0.79 -1.63
N VAL A 201 -2.58 -0.08 -0.74
CA VAL A 201 -1.62 -1.11 -1.13
C VAL A 201 -2.25 -2.19 -2.02
N ALA A 202 -3.52 -2.55 -1.78
CA ALA A 202 -4.23 -3.49 -2.63
C ALA A 202 -4.47 -2.91 -4.04
N ILE A 203 -4.82 -1.63 -4.15
CA ILE A 203 -4.97 -0.95 -5.45
C ILE A 203 -3.62 -0.86 -6.17
N ALA A 204 -2.52 -0.62 -5.47
CA ALA A 204 -1.18 -0.71 -6.07
C ALA A 204 -0.91 -2.11 -6.64
N GLY A 205 -1.34 -3.16 -5.94
CA GLY A 205 -1.28 -4.54 -6.42
C GLY A 205 -2.12 -4.78 -7.68
N ILE A 206 -3.36 -4.30 -7.70
CA ILE A 206 -4.26 -4.38 -8.87
C ILE A 206 -3.63 -3.66 -10.07
N ALA A 207 -3.12 -2.45 -9.85
CA ALA A 207 -2.48 -1.63 -10.87
C ALA A 207 -1.22 -2.32 -11.44
N MET A 208 -0.47 -3.02 -10.59
CA MET A 208 0.77 -3.70 -10.96
C MET A 208 0.56 -5.04 -11.66
N ARG A 209 -0.60 -5.69 -11.46
CA ARG A 209 -0.88 -7.04 -11.94
C ARG A 209 -0.67 -7.25 -13.46
N PRO A 210 -1.01 -6.31 -14.36
CA PRO A 210 -0.83 -6.49 -15.79
C PRO A 210 0.62 -6.57 -16.29
N PHE A 211 1.60 -6.05 -15.53
CA PHE A 211 3.02 -6.10 -15.90
C PHE A 211 3.90 -6.86 -14.91
N PHE A 212 3.32 -7.38 -13.83
CA PHE A 212 4.02 -8.18 -12.82
C PHE A 212 3.22 -9.45 -12.49
N TYR A 213 3.91 -10.58 -12.39
CA TYR A 213 3.29 -11.86 -12.08
C TYR A 213 2.80 -11.90 -10.63
N VAL A 214 1.75 -12.68 -10.35
CA VAL A 214 1.32 -12.94 -8.96
C VAL A 214 1.71 -14.36 -8.55
N ALA A 215 2.21 -14.49 -7.32
CA ALA A 215 2.50 -15.76 -6.68
C ALA A 215 2.30 -15.62 -5.16
N PRO A 216 2.06 -16.72 -4.43
CA PRO A 216 1.73 -16.64 -2.99
C PRO A 216 2.83 -16.09 -2.09
N LEU A 217 4.07 -15.99 -2.59
CA LEU A 217 5.24 -15.49 -1.85
C LEU A 217 5.71 -14.11 -2.34
N VAL A 218 4.86 -13.39 -3.08
CA VAL A 218 5.23 -12.08 -3.64
C VAL A 218 5.17 -10.96 -2.58
N GLY A 219 4.32 -11.11 -1.56
CA GLY A 219 4.05 -10.09 -0.56
C GLY A 219 5.29 -9.59 0.20
N PRO A 220 6.13 -10.45 0.78
CA PRO A 220 7.28 -10.02 1.58
C PRO A 220 8.26 -9.11 0.84
N LYS A 221 8.41 -9.30 -0.48
CA LYS A 221 9.25 -8.44 -1.33
C LYS A 221 8.75 -7.00 -1.33
N PHE A 222 7.43 -6.81 -1.45
CA PHE A 222 6.82 -5.48 -1.48
C PHE A 222 6.68 -4.86 -0.09
N THR A 223 6.52 -5.67 0.97
CA THR A 223 6.65 -5.17 2.35
C THR A 223 8.03 -4.55 2.57
N LEU A 224 9.10 -5.23 2.14
CA LEU A 224 10.46 -4.72 2.28
C LEU A 224 10.68 -3.43 1.49
N VAL A 225 10.22 -3.37 0.24
CA VAL A 225 10.31 -2.16 -0.59
C VAL A 225 9.57 -0.99 0.08
N ALA A 226 8.35 -1.22 0.55
CA ALA A 226 7.57 -0.20 1.26
C ALA A 226 8.32 0.29 2.49
N PHE A 227 8.83 -0.62 3.31
CA PHE A 227 9.57 -0.29 4.53
C PHE A 227 10.81 0.54 4.22
N VAL A 228 11.61 0.15 3.22
CA VAL A 228 12.79 0.91 2.79
C VAL A 228 12.40 2.33 2.35
N ILE A 229 11.33 2.48 1.56
CA ILE A 229 10.87 3.80 1.11
C ILE A 229 10.40 4.65 2.28
N VAL A 230 9.65 4.09 3.23
CA VAL A 230 9.16 4.83 4.39
C VAL A 230 10.31 5.23 5.33
N VAL A 231 11.28 4.33 5.56
CA VAL A 231 12.48 4.63 6.37
C VAL A 231 13.32 5.73 5.70
N LEU A 232 13.58 5.63 4.40
CA LEU A 232 14.34 6.63 3.64
C LEU A 232 13.60 7.96 3.50
N GLY A 233 12.28 7.92 3.34
CA GLY A 233 11.41 9.09 3.32
C GLY A 233 11.27 9.76 4.69
N GLY A 234 11.86 9.16 5.73
CA GLY A 234 11.66 9.51 7.12
C GLY A 234 10.34 8.92 7.61
N LEU A 235 10.42 7.98 8.54
CA LEU A 235 9.28 7.35 9.25
C LEU A 235 8.41 8.37 10.04
N ALA A 236 8.49 9.67 9.77
CA ALA A 236 8.29 10.82 10.65
C ALA A 236 9.29 10.78 11.83
N LYS A 237 10.41 11.51 11.72
CA LYS A 237 11.50 11.71 12.71
C LYS A 237 11.46 10.74 13.92
N PHE A 238 12.11 9.56 13.82
CA PHE A 238 12.61 8.72 14.93
C PHE A 238 12.26 9.27 16.34
N ARG A 239 11.04 9.04 16.82
CA ARG A 239 10.36 9.77 17.91
C ARG A 239 10.94 9.47 19.31
N GLY A 240 12.27 9.37 19.45
CA GLY A 240 12.94 9.17 20.74
C GLY A 240 14.45 8.88 20.78
N LEU A 241 15.24 8.96 19.69
CA LEU A 241 16.69 8.61 19.76
C LEU A 241 17.67 9.80 19.68
N LEU A 242 17.18 11.05 19.67
CA LEU A 242 18.04 12.22 19.83
C LEU A 242 17.47 13.11 20.95
N PRO A 243 18.27 13.53 21.95
CA PRO A 243 17.85 14.57 22.86
C PRO A 243 17.49 15.81 22.03
N ALA A 244 16.33 16.40 22.29
CA ALA A 244 15.91 17.66 21.69
C ALA A 244 16.95 18.74 22.01
N PRO A 245 17.67 19.23 20.99
CA PRO A 245 17.49 20.61 20.58
C PRO A 245 17.32 20.67 19.05
N LEU A 246 16.52 21.63 18.59
CA LEU A 246 16.12 21.88 17.19
C LEU A 246 14.77 21.26 16.80
N SER A 247 13.78 21.66 17.59
CA SER A 247 12.42 21.93 17.12
C SER A 247 12.41 22.85 15.88
N TRP A 248 11.44 22.58 14.99
CA TRP A 248 10.79 23.45 13.98
C TRP A 248 11.07 23.21 12.47
N VAL A 249 9.92 23.12 11.75
CA VAL A 249 9.62 23.31 10.31
C VAL A 249 10.20 22.25 9.35
N SER A 250 9.48 21.65 8.39
CA SER A 250 8.29 22.02 7.61
C SER A 250 7.29 20.89 7.46
#